data_AF-A0A6A5A6H8-F1
#
_entry.id   AF-A0A6A5A6H8-F1
#
_cell.length_a   1.000
_cell.length_b   1.000
_cell.length_c   1.000
_cell.angle_alpha   90.00
_cell.angle_beta   90.00
_cell.angle_gamma   90.00
#
_symmetry.space_group_name_H-M   'P 1'
#
loop_
_entity.id
_entity.type
_entity.pdbx_description
1 polymer ?
#
loop_
_entity_poly.entity_id
_entity_poly.type
_entity_poly.pdbx_seq_one_letter_code
_entity_poly.pdbx_strand_id
1 'polypeptide(L)'
;MTKEAVQVQVPSEDPKKKESLEPVHAPQKDNGADTKEPEDLSDEDKQLKEDLELSVTRIVDIHEQIGVKKLALETLRELIRTATSSMTSVPKPLKFLRPHYNALKDAFTTLQPANQTELADILAVLAMTMAPEGSRESLHFKLKGNSTELGLWGHEFVRSLAGEVGEEYTARVTTTIDANVDDLLAIVDAIVPFHMKHNAEPEAIDILIEVQKLDRLLA
;
A
#
# COMPACT_ATOMS: atom_id res chain seq x y z
N MET A 1 54.07 36.28 43.65
CA MET A 1 53.78 36.68 42.26
C MET A 1 52.30 36.47 42.02
N THR A 2 51.62 37.58 41.84
CA THR A 2 50.17 37.81 41.84
C THR A 2 49.54 37.37 40.52
N LYS A 3 48.37 36.72 40.58
CA LYS A 3 47.53 36.44 39.42
C LYS A 3 46.71 37.69 39.11
N GLU A 4 46.96 38.34 37.97
CA GLU A 4 46.05 39.35 37.42
C GLU A 4 45.06 38.68 36.46
N ALA A 5 43.78 38.95 36.69
CA ALA A 5 42.69 38.54 35.82
C ALA A 5 42.52 39.56 34.69
N VAL A 6 42.42 39.08 33.44
CA VAL A 6 42.00 39.91 32.30
C VAL A 6 40.55 39.58 31.98
N GLN A 7 39.66 40.53 32.23
CA GLN A 7 38.26 40.49 31.78
C GLN A 7 38.20 40.73 30.28
N VAL A 8 37.70 39.75 29.52
CA VAL A 8 37.33 39.92 28.12
C VAL A 8 35.85 40.27 28.07
N GLN A 9 35.54 41.53 27.71
CA GLN A 9 34.18 41.98 27.42
C GLN A 9 33.79 41.54 26.01
N VAL A 10 32.74 40.73 25.90
CA VAL A 10 32.05 40.45 24.62
C VAL A 10 30.74 41.24 24.59
N PRO A 11 30.55 42.14 23.61
CA PRO A 11 29.26 42.82 23.42
C PRO A 11 28.22 41.85 22.87
N SER A 12 27.13 41.63 23.61
CA SER A 12 25.90 41.06 23.08
C SER A 12 25.09 42.18 22.41
N GLU A 13 24.96 42.13 21.08
CA GLU A 13 23.90 42.82 20.35
C GLU A 13 23.15 41.79 19.48
N ASP A 14 21.88 41.58 19.82
CA ASP A 14 20.94 40.79 19.03
C ASP A 14 20.70 41.44 17.65
N PRO A 15 20.73 40.67 16.55
CA PRO A 15 20.45 41.23 15.23
C PRO A 15 18.96 41.61 15.09
N LYS A 16 18.74 42.90 14.81
CA LYS A 16 17.44 43.53 14.54
C LYS A 16 16.72 42.92 13.33
N LYS A 17 15.40 42.70 13.52
CA LYS A 17 14.38 42.34 12.52
C LYS A 17 14.52 43.13 11.21
N LYS A 18 14.59 42.42 10.08
CA LYS A 18 14.27 42.96 8.75
C LYS A 18 12.81 42.66 8.42
N GLU A 19 12.08 43.71 8.07
CA GLU A 19 10.73 43.68 7.51
C GLU A 19 10.73 42.99 6.14
N SER A 20 9.82 42.03 5.96
CA SER A 20 9.33 41.63 4.64
C SER A 20 7.83 41.38 4.75
N LEU A 21 7.12 42.17 3.97
CA LEU A 21 5.68 42.35 3.88
C LEU A 21 4.92 41.03 3.70
N GLU A 22 3.94 40.77 4.58
CA GLU A 22 2.84 39.85 4.32
C GLU A 22 1.80 40.50 3.41
N PRO A 23 1.19 39.75 2.48
CA PRO A 23 -0.19 40.00 2.11
C PRO A 23 -1.10 38.93 2.73
N VAL A 24 -2.03 39.45 3.52
CA VAL A 24 -3.18 38.83 4.17
C VAL A 24 -4.00 37.99 3.18
N HIS A 25 -4.22 36.71 3.50
CA HIS A 25 -5.21 35.87 2.82
C HIS A 25 -6.52 35.88 3.63
N ALA A 26 -7.52 36.61 3.14
CA ALA A 26 -8.92 36.48 3.55
C ALA A 26 -9.60 35.39 2.69
N PRO A 27 -10.61 34.68 3.21
CA PRO A 27 -11.15 33.48 2.57
C PRO A 27 -12.14 33.85 1.46
N GLN A 28 -11.89 33.40 0.24
CA GLN A 28 -12.90 33.39 -0.83
C GLN A 28 -13.24 31.94 -1.19
N LYS A 29 -14.50 31.58 -0.93
CA LYS A 29 -15.23 30.50 -1.58
C LYS A 29 -15.24 30.78 -3.09
N ASP A 30 -14.81 29.80 -3.88
CA ASP A 30 -15.37 29.61 -5.22
C ASP A 30 -15.45 28.12 -5.56
N ASN A 31 -16.62 27.75 -6.08
CA ASN A 31 -16.95 26.45 -6.62
C ASN A 31 -16.34 26.36 -8.02
N GLY A 32 -15.37 25.48 -8.22
CA GLY A 32 -14.86 25.16 -9.55
C GLY A 32 -14.64 23.67 -9.66
N ALA A 33 -15.51 22.99 -10.40
CA ALA A 33 -15.40 21.58 -10.73
C ALA A 33 -13.99 21.28 -11.29
N ASP A 34 -13.26 20.40 -10.62
CA ASP A 34 -12.02 19.82 -11.13
C ASP A 34 -12.36 18.77 -12.19
N THR A 35 -12.91 19.24 -13.30
CA THR A 35 -12.88 18.54 -14.58
C THR A 35 -11.75 19.16 -15.38
N LYS A 36 -10.51 18.86 -14.99
CA LYS A 36 -9.42 18.88 -15.96
C LYS A 36 -9.77 17.82 -17.00
N GLU A 37 -9.97 18.28 -18.23
CA GLU A 37 -10.10 17.41 -19.40
C GLU A 37 -8.97 16.37 -19.37
N PRO A 38 -9.26 15.09 -19.65
CA PRO A 38 -8.29 14.02 -19.51
C PRO A 38 -7.09 14.34 -20.41
N GLU A 39 -5.88 14.25 -19.84
CA GLU A 39 -4.68 14.01 -20.63
C GLU A 39 -5.03 13.04 -21.76
N ASP A 40 -4.69 13.38 -23.01
CA ASP A 40 -4.88 12.55 -24.19
C ASP A 40 -4.40 11.11 -23.89
N LEU A 41 -5.32 10.26 -23.45
CA LEU A 41 -5.06 8.85 -23.20
C LEU A 41 -4.65 8.27 -24.55
N SER A 42 -3.48 7.66 -24.60
CA SER A 42 -3.08 6.91 -25.80
C SER A 42 -4.13 5.83 -26.08
N ASP A 43 -4.27 5.39 -27.33
CA ASP A 43 -5.26 4.36 -27.67
C ASP A 43 -5.01 3.04 -26.91
N GLU A 44 -3.75 2.78 -26.53
CA GLU A 44 -3.37 1.68 -25.64
C GLU A 44 -3.91 1.87 -24.21
N ASP A 45 -3.82 3.08 -23.66
CA ASP A 45 -4.35 3.37 -22.32
C ASP A 45 -5.88 3.33 -22.28
N LYS A 46 -6.55 3.74 -23.37
CA LYS A 46 -8.01 3.63 -23.51
C LYS A 46 -8.43 2.17 -23.51
N GLN A 47 -7.77 1.33 -24.30
CA GLN A 47 -8.03 -0.11 -24.34
C GLN A 47 -7.81 -0.74 -22.96
N LEU A 48 -6.69 -0.40 -22.30
CA LEU A 48 -6.40 -0.88 -20.95
C LEU A 48 -7.51 -0.48 -19.97
N LYS A 49 -7.99 0.75 -20.02
CA LYS A 49 -9.09 1.22 -19.18
C LYS A 49 -10.37 0.43 -19.46
N GLU A 50 -10.75 0.26 -20.73
CA GLU A 50 -11.94 -0.50 -21.13
C GLU A 50 -11.89 -1.96 -20.67
N ASP A 51 -10.74 -2.62 -20.81
CA ASP A 51 -10.55 -4.02 -20.40
C ASP A 51 -10.62 -4.18 -18.87
N LEU A 52 -10.07 -3.22 -18.11
CA LEU A 52 -10.18 -3.17 -16.66
C LEU A 52 -11.63 -2.97 -16.22
N GLU A 53 -12.34 -1.99 -16.79
CA GLU A 53 -13.73 -1.68 -16.46
C GLU A 53 -14.69 -2.84 -16.81
N LEU A 54 -14.46 -3.50 -17.95
CA LEU A 54 -15.22 -4.68 -18.35
C LEU A 54 -15.00 -5.85 -17.38
N SER A 55 -13.76 -6.07 -16.96
CA SER A 55 -13.43 -7.11 -15.99
C SER A 55 -14.11 -6.85 -14.64
N VAL A 56 -14.07 -5.60 -14.16
CA VAL A 56 -14.78 -5.19 -12.93
C VAL A 56 -16.27 -5.43 -13.06
N THR A 57 -16.89 -5.03 -14.17
CA THR A 57 -18.34 -5.17 -14.38
C THR A 57 -18.76 -6.64 -14.29
N ARG A 58 -18.00 -7.56 -14.91
CA ARG A 58 -18.25 -9.00 -14.83
C ARG A 58 -18.11 -9.56 -13.41
N ILE A 59 -17.14 -9.07 -12.64
CA ILE A 59 -16.90 -9.52 -11.26
C ILE A 59 -18.07 -9.10 -10.36
N VAL A 60 -18.51 -7.84 -10.49
CA VAL A 60 -19.55 -7.23 -9.65
C VAL A 60 -20.95 -7.72 -10.01
N ASP A 61 -21.22 -8.09 -11.27
CA ASP A 61 -22.54 -8.56 -11.70
C ASP A 61 -22.94 -9.86 -10.98
N ILE A 62 -24.01 -9.80 -10.18
CA ILE A 62 -24.52 -10.92 -9.36
C ILE A 62 -25.07 -12.05 -10.24
N HIS A 63 -25.53 -11.75 -11.46
CA HIS A 63 -26.14 -12.71 -12.36
C HIS A 63 -25.12 -13.44 -13.27
N GLU A 64 -23.87 -12.99 -13.25
CA GLU A 64 -22.81 -13.53 -14.10
C GLU A 64 -22.36 -14.93 -13.64
N GLN A 65 -21.99 -15.77 -14.60
CA GLN A 65 -21.59 -17.15 -14.32
C GLN A 65 -20.27 -17.21 -13.56
N ILE A 66 -20.15 -18.18 -12.63
CA ILE A 66 -18.95 -18.38 -11.79
C ILE A 66 -17.67 -18.48 -12.64
N GLY A 67 -17.73 -19.19 -13.77
CA GLY A 67 -16.59 -19.34 -14.69
C GLY A 67 -16.22 -18.04 -15.40
N VAL A 68 -17.19 -17.18 -15.73
CA VAL A 68 -16.94 -15.86 -16.34
C VAL A 68 -16.33 -14.91 -15.32
N LYS A 69 -16.79 -14.94 -14.07
CA LYS A 69 -16.19 -14.17 -12.97
C LYS A 69 -14.73 -14.58 -12.74
N LYS A 70 -14.45 -15.88 -12.76
CA LYS A 70 -13.09 -16.40 -12.62
C LYS A 70 -12.19 -15.89 -13.75
N LEU A 71 -12.63 -16.01 -14.99
CA LEU A 71 -11.87 -15.50 -16.13
C LEU A 71 -11.64 -13.97 -16.03
N ALA A 72 -12.64 -13.22 -15.57
CA ALA A 72 -12.50 -11.78 -15.35
C ALA A 72 -11.48 -11.44 -14.25
N LEU A 73 -11.40 -12.23 -13.17
CA LEU A 73 -10.38 -12.08 -12.12
C LEU A 73 -8.98 -12.39 -12.64
N GLU A 74 -8.83 -13.45 -13.43
CA GLU A 74 -7.57 -13.82 -14.09
C GLU A 74 -7.09 -12.70 -15.03
N THR A 75 -7.98 -12.19 -15.88
CA THR A 75 -7.69 -11.05 -16.77
C THR A 75 -7.32 -9.80 -15.98
N LEU A 76 -8.09 -9.45 -14.95
CA LEU A 76 -7.82 -8.27 -14.11
C LEU A 76 -6.44 -8.38 -13.45
N ARG A 77 -6.09 -9.56 -12.94
CA ARG A 77 -4.78 -9.85 -12.34
C ARG A 77 -3.66 -9.66 -13.35
N GLU A 78 -3.81 -10.19 -14.56
CA GLU A 78 -2.81 -10.09 -15.62
C GLU A 78 -2.59 -8.64 -16.08
N LEU A 79 -3.68 -7.88 -16.26
CA LEU A 79 -3.63 -6.47 -16.65
C LEU A 79 -2.89 -5.63 -15.59
N ILE A 80 -3.23 -5.80 -14.31
CA ILE A 80 -2.57 -5.08 -13.22
C ILE A 80 -1.07 -5.42 -13.23
N ARG A 81 -0.71 -6.71 -13.22
CA ARG A 81 0.70 -7.15 -13.14
C ARG A 81 1.52 -6.66 -14.33
N THR A 82 0.98 -6.77 -15.54
CA THR A 82 1.69 -6.38 -16.76
C THR A 82 1.95 -4.88 -16.77
N ALA A 83 0.94 -4.08 -16.43
CA ALA A 83 1.06 -2.63 -16.49
C ALA A 83 1.76 -2.02 -15.25
N THR A 84 1.86 -2.72 -14.11
CA THR A 84 2.67 -2.30 -12.95
C THR A 84 4.13 -2.70 -13.05
N SER A 85 4.48 -3.67 -13.92
CA SER A 85 5.88 -4.05 -14.17
C SER A 85 6.69 -2.98 -14.91
N SER A 86 6.02 -2.01 -15.55
CA SER A 86 6.66 -0.91 -16.25
C SER A 86 7.03 0.20 -15.26
N MET A 87 8.31 0.56 -15.23
CA MET A 87 8.94 1.57 -14.36
C MET A 87 8.41 2.99 -14.66
N THR A 88 7.14 3.25 -14.33
CA THR A 88 6.46 4.53 -14.53
C THR A 88 5.84 5.01 -13.20
N SER A 89 5.80 6.32 -13.00
CA SER A 89 5.31 6.95 -11.77
C SER A 89 3.81 6.73 -11.60
N VAL A 90 3.41 5.96 -10.58
CA VAL A 90 2.03 5.51 -10.28
C VAL A 90 1.38 4.78 -11.46
N PRO A 91 1.32 3.42 -11.43
CA PRO A 91 0.78 2.64 -12.53
C PRO A 91 -0.63 3.10 -12.92
N LYS A 92 -0.83 3.44 -14.20
CA LYS A 92 -2.13 3.86 -14.75
C LYS A 92 -3.29 2.89 -14.43
N PRO A 93 -3.11 1.55 -14.39
CA PRO A 93 -4.18 0.64 -13.95
C PRO A 93 -4.77 0.99 -12.59
N LEU A 94 -3.93 1.39 -11.63
CA LEU A 94 -4.39 1.75 -10.30
C LEU A 94 -5.25 3.03 -10.35
N LYS A 95 -4.87 4.00 -11.19
CA LYS A 95 -5.70 5.21 -11.40
C LYS A 95 -7.07 4.86 -11.97
N PHE A 96 -7.13 3.95 -12.95
CA PHE A 96 -8.40 3.52 -13.55
C PHE A 96 -9.26 2.66 -12.62
N LEU A 97 -8.65 1.86 -11.74
CA LEU A 97 -9.38 1.01 -10.79
C LEU A 97 -9.84 1.76 -9.53
N ARG A 98 -9.30 2.94 -9.24
CA ARG A 98 -9.63 3.72 -8.04
C ARG A 98 -11.14 3.98 -7.86
N PRO A 99 -11.93 4.35 -8.89
CA PRO A 99 -13.38 4.53 -8.75
C PRO A 99 -14.11 3.21 -8.45
N HIS A 100 -13.52 2.07 -8.82
CA HIS A 100 -14.11 0.74 -8.69
C HIS A 100 -13.73 0.00 -7.40
N TYR A 101 -12.79 0.54 -6.61
CA TYR A 101 -12.27 -0.11 -5.41
C TYR A 101 -13.39 -0.52 -4.43
N ASN A 102 -14.33 0.38 -4.14
CA ASN A 102 -15.44 0.09 -3.23
C ASN A 102 -16.39 -0.99 -3.81
N ALA A 103 -16.68 -0.94 -5.11
CA ALA A 103 -17.53 -1.96 -5.75
C ALA A 103 -16.89 -3.36 -5.70
N LEU A 104 -15.56 -3.45 -5.85
CA LEU A 104 -14.82 -4.69 -5.70
C LEU A 104 -14.83 -5.19 -4.25
N LYS A 105 -14.75 -4.30 -3.26
CA LYS A 105 -14.91 -4.66 -1.84
C LYS A 105 -16.29 -5.23 -1.54
N ASP A 106 -17.34 -4.64 -2.11
CA ASP A 106 -18.70 -5.14 -1.95
C ASP A 106 -18.86 -6.51 -2.63
N ALA A 107 -18.32 -6.67 -3.84
CA ALA A 107 -18.31 -7.95 -4.56
C ALA A 107 -17.61 -9.06 -3.76
N PHE A 108 -16.51 -8.74 -3.07
CA PHE A 108 -15.79 -9.70 -2.21
C PHE A 108 -16.68 -10.35 -1.14
N THR A 109 -17.72 -9.66 -0.65
CA THR A 109 -18.64 -10.21 0.37
C THR A 109 -19.70 -11.16 -0.21
N THR A 110 -19.95 -11.09 -1.51
CA THR A 110 -21.04 -11.83 -2.18
C THR A 110 -20.54 -12.96 -3.07
N LEU A 111 -19.23 -12.97 -3.40
CA LEU A 111 -18.61 -14.01 -4.22
C LEU A 111 -18.50 -15.36 -3.49
N GLN A 112 -18.44 -16.42 -4.29
CA GLN A 112 -18.17 -17.77 -3.80
C GLN A 112 -16.71 -17.91 -3.34
N PRO A 113 -16.41 -18.83 -2.40
CA PRO A 113 -15.10 -18.96 -1.78
C PRO A 113 -13.93 -19.07 -2.77
N ALA A 114 -14.08 -19.83 -3.87
CA ALA A 114 -13.02 -20.00 -4.86
C ALA A 114 -12.61 -18.68 -5.54
N ASN A 115 -13.58 -17.87 -5.95
CA ASN A 115 -13.33 -16.58 -6.60
C ASN A 115 -13.04 -15.48 -5.56
N GLN A 116 -13.49 -15.67 -4.32
CA GLN A 116 -13.25 -14.76 -3.21
C GLN A 116 -11.77 -14.69 -2.86
N THR A 117 -11.06 -15.83 -2.81
CA THR A 117 -9.61 -15.87 -2.54
C THR A 117 -8.82 -15.08 -3.59
N GLU A 118 -9.14 -15.27 -4.87
CA GLU A 118 -8.47 -14.55 -5.97
C GLU A 118 -8.75 -13.04 -5.92
N LEU A 119 -10.00 -12.64 -5.63
CA LEU A 119 -10.33 -11.23 -5.48
C LEU A 119 -9.66 -10.60 -4.24
N ALA A 120 -9.52 -11.35 -3.14
CA ALA A 120 -8.77 -10.89 -1.96
C ALA A 120 -7.32 -10.57 -2.32
N ASP A 121 -6.64 -11.41 -3.10
CA ASP A 121 -5.26 -11.12 -3.51
C ASP A 121 -5.16 -9.86 -4.37
N ILE A 122 -6.13 -9.61 -5.25
CA ILE A 122 -6.20 -8.37 -6.05
C ILE A 122 -6.46 -7.16 -5.15
N LEU A 123 -7.45 -7.26 -4.26
CA LEU A 123 -7.79 -6.18 -3.32
C LEU A 123 -6.63 -5.84 -2.39
N ALA A 124 -5.85 -6.82 -1.96
CA ALA A 124 -4.65 -6.59 -1.15
C ALA A 124 -3.64 -5.67 -1.86
N VAL A 125 -3.45 -5.84 -3.17
CA VAL A 125 -2.55 -4.97 -3.95
C VAL A 125 -3.13 -3.60 -4.20
N LEU A 126 -4.44 -3.53 -4.50
CA LEU A 126 -5.11 -2.24 -4.69
C LEU A 126 -5.08 -1.40 -3.41
N ALA A 127 -5.26 -2.05 -2.25
CA ALA A 127 -5.25 -1.41 -0.93
C ALA A 127 -3.96 -0.63 -0.65
N MET A 128 -2.81 -1.11 -1.10
CA MET A 128 -1.49 -0.45 -0.94
C MET A 128 -1.49 1.03 -1.37
N THR A 129 -2.33 1.39 -2.35
CA THR A 129 -2.41 2.77 -2.88
C THR A 129 -3.78 3.42 -2.71
N MET A 130 -4.83 2.63 -2.48
CA MET A 130 -6.22 3.10 -2.47
C MET A 130 -6.85 3.13 -1.09
N ALA A 131 -6.33 2.34 -0.15
CA ALA A 131 -6.89 2.28 1.19
C ALA A 131 -6.47 3.52 2.00
N PRO A 132 -7.29 3.94 2.99
CA PRO A 132 -6.89 4.99 3.92
C PRO A 132 -5.60 4.60 4.66
N GLU A 133 -4.72 5.57 4.90
CA GLU A 133 -3.49 5.34 5.66
C GLU A 133 -3.82 4.78 7.06
N GLY A 134 -3.10 3.74 7.49
CA GLY A 134 -3.32 3.07 8.77
C GLY A 134 -4.53 2.11 8.81
N SER A 135 -5.29 1.94 7.73
CA SER A 135 -6.41 0.98 7.68
C SER A 135 -5.99 -0.50 7.60
N ARG A 136 -4.73 -0.76 7.23
CA ARG A 136 -4.15 -2.11 7.06
C ARG A 136 -5.00 -3.03 6.18
N GLU A 137 -5.65 -2.44 5.17
CA GLU A 137 -6.54 -3.19 4.28
C GLU A 137 -5.76 -4.20 3.42
N SER A 138 -4.48 -3.93 3.10
CA SER A 138 -3.66 -4.86 2.32
C SER A 138 -3.48 -6.18 3.07
N LEU A 139 -3.11 -6.11 4.35
CA LEU A 139 -3.00 -7.25 5.24
C LEU A 139 -4.36 -7.94 5.45
N HIS A 140 -5.42 -7.16 5.67
CA HIS A 140 -6.76 -7.70 5.87
C HIS A 140 -7.21 -8.60 4.71
N PHE A 141 -7.02 -8.13 3.47
CA PHE A 141 -7.36 -8.92 2.30
C PHE A 141 -6.36 -10.07 2.09
N LYS A 142 -5.08 -9.88 2.37
CA LYS A 142 -4.07 -10.94 2.21
C LYS A 142 -4.32 -12.13 3.14
N LEU A 143 -4.79 -11.90 4.36
CA LEU A 143 -5.19 -12.94 5.31
C LEU A 143 -6.43 -13.74 4.85
N LYS A 144 -7.27 -13.15 4.01
CA LYS A 144 -8.46 -13.80 3.42
C LYS A 144 -8.19 -14.44 2.05
N GLY A 145 -7.08 -14.06 1.41
CA GLY A 145 -6.63 -14.56 0.12
C GLY A 145 -5.63 -15.70 0.27
N ASN A 146 -4.67 -15.77 -0.64
CA ASN A 146 -3.55 -16.69 -0.53
C ASN A 146 -2.43 -16.03 0.27
N SER A 147 -2.31 -16.36 1.55
CA SER A 147 -1.35 -15.73 2.47
C SER A 147 0.13 -15.94 2.10
N THR A 148 0.46 -16.95 1.29
CA THR A 148 1.85 -17.39 1.06
C THR A 148 2.40 -17.08 -0.34
N GLU A 149 1.54 -16.83 -1.32
CA GLU A 149 1.97 -16.41 -2.66
C GLU A 149 2.23 -14.90 -2.72
N LEU A 150 3.49 -14.53 -2.50
CA LEU A 150 3.92 -13.13 -2.44
C LEU A 150 4.62 -12.64 -3.72
N GLY A 151 5.31 -13.53 -4.43
CA GLY A 151 6.15 -13.14 -5.57
C GLY A 151 5.40 -12.68 -6.82
N LEU A 152 4.09 -12.84 -6.87
CA LEU A 152 3.28 -12.51 -8.05
C LEU A 152 3.06 -11.00 -8.23
N TRP A 153 3.22 -10.21 -7.17
CA TRP A 153 2.93 -8.78 -7.15
C TRP A 153 4.17 -7.89 -7.01
N GLY A 154 5.34 -8.50 -6.83
CA GLY A 154 6.63 -7.82 -6.83
C GLY A 154 7.05 -7.25 -5.47
N HIS A 155 8.28 -6.72 -5.44
CA HIS A 155 8.96 -6.29 -4.21
C HIS A 155 8.23 -5.23 -3.40
N GLU A 156 7.67 -4.24 -4.08
CA GLU A 156 7.01 -3.10 -3.42
C GLU A 156 5.82 -3.56 -2.59
N PHE A 157 5.00 -4.45 -3.16
CA PHE A 157 3.87 -5.05 -2.44
C PHE A 157 4.33 -5.83 -1.20
N VAL A 158 5.38 -6.66 -1.34
CA VAL A 158 5.89 -7.45 -0.22
C VAL A 158 6.46 -6.57 0.88
N ARG A 159 7.14 -5.48 0.51
CA ARG A 159 7.66 -4.48 1.46
C ARG A 159 6.54 -3.76 2.20
N SER A 160 5.52 -3.27 1.48
CA SER A 160 4.36 -2.63 2.10
C SER A 160 3.60 -3.58 3.02
N LEU A 161 3.43 -4.84 2.60
CA LEU A 161 2.78 -5.87 3.41
C LEU A 161 3.57 -6.18 4.68
N ALA A 162 4.90 -6.26 4.60
CA ALA A 162 5.75 -6.48 5.77
C ALA A 162 5.52 -5.40 6.84
N GLY A 163 5.47 -4.12 6.44
CA GLY A 163 5.19 -3.02 7.37
C GLY A 163 3.82 -3.16 8.05
N GLU A 164 2.76 -3.48 7.30
CA GLU A 164 1.44 -3.71 7.90
C GLU A 164 1.42 -4.91 8.86
N VAL A 165 2.17 -5.98 8.55
CA VAL A 165 2.32 -7.16 9.41
C VAL A 165 3.01 -6.81 10.72
N GLY A 166 4.13 -6.07 10.69
CA GLY A 166 4.85 -5.66 11.89
C GLY A 166 4.04 -4.75 12.80
N GLU A 167 3.31 -3.80 12.21
CA GLU A 167 2.38 -2.94 12.92
C GLU A 167 1.24 -3.73 13.59
N GLU A 168 0.63 -4.66 12.86
CA GLU A 168 -0.47 -5.49 13.36
C GLU A 168 -0.01 -6.44 14.46
N TYR A 169 1.17 -7.05 14.30
CA TYR A 169 1.78 -7.88 15.32
C TYR A 169 1.96 -7.10 16.63
N THR A 170 2.56 -5.91 16.54
CA THR A 170 2.78 -5.02 17.69
C THR A 170 1.46 -4.63 18.35
N ALA A 171 0.44 -4.29 17.55
CA ALA A 171 -0.89 -3.93 18.05
C ALA A 171 -1.54 -5.09 18.80
N ARG A 172 -1.49 -6.31 18.26
CA ARG A 172 -2.07 -7.51 18.88
C ARG A 172 -1.40 -7.86 20.20
N VAL A 173 -0.07 -7.92 20.22
CA VAL A 173 0.72 -8.30 21.41
C VAL A 173 0.63 -7.26 22.52
N THR A 174 0.52 -5.97 22.17
CA THR A 174 0.40 -4.89 23.18
C THR A 174 -1.00 -4.83 23.79
N THR A 175 -2.04 -5.13 23.01
CA THR A 175 -3.44 -4.96 23.45
C THR A 175 -3.98 -6.19 24.16
N THR A 176 -3.56 -7.39 23.74
CA THR A 176 -4.13 -8.66 24.21
C THR A 176 -3.03 -9.57 24.73
N ILE A 177 -3.19 -10.03 25.97
CA ILE A 177 -2.33 -11.06 26.56
C ILE A 177 -2.61 -12.37 25.81
N ASP A 178 -1.55 -13.04 25.34
CA ASP A 178 -1.62 -14.26 24.52
C ASP A 178 -2.37 -14.09 23.19
N ALA A 179 -2.21 -12.94 22.53
CA ALA A 179 -2.80 -12.69 21.22
C ALA A 179 -2.37 -13.76 20.19
N ASN A 180 -3.33 -14.25 19.40
CA ASN A 180 -3.01 -15.13 18.29
C ASN A 180 -2.36 -14.31 17.16
N VAL A 181 -1.15 -14.72 16.79
CA VAL A 181 -0.30 -14.10 15.77
C VAL A 181 0.18 -15.13 14.74
N ASP A 182 -0.35 -16.35 14.79
CA ASP A 182 0.12 -17.46 13.93
C ASP A 182 -0.16 -17.17 12.45
N ASP A 183 -1.26 -16.49 12.17
CA ASP A 183 -1.64 -16.01 10.84
C ASP A 183 -0.63 -14.99 10.29
N LEU A 184 -0.16 -14.08 11.12
CA LEU A 184 0.87 -13.10 10.77
C LEU A 184 2.23 -13.78 10.58
N LEU A 185 2.59 -14.71 11.46
CA LEU A 185 3.85 -15.44 11.36
C LEU A 185 3.92 -16.31 10.10
N ALA A 186 2.79 -16.87 9.66
CA ALA A 186 2.74 -17.58 8.38
C ALA A 186 3.04 -16.68 7.18
N ILE A 187 2.63 -15.40 7.23
CA ILE A 187 3.00 -14.41 6.21
C ILE A 187 4.49 -14.07 6.31
N VAL A 188 5.02 -13.86 7.52
CA VAL A 188 6.46 -13.61 7.73
C VAL A 188 7.32 -14.74 7.17
N ASP A 189 6.89 -15.99 7.38
CA ASP A 189 7.58 -17.18 6.86
C ASP A 189 7.60 -17.25 5.32
N ALA A 190 6.66 -16.58 4.66
CA ALA A 190 6.68 -16.41 3.21
C ALA A 190 7.51 -15.18 2.77
N ILE A 191 7.48 -14.08 3.56
CA ILE A 191 8.21 -12.83 3.27
C ILE A 191 9.72 -13.04 3.36
N VAL A 192 10.20 -13.67 4.43
CA VAL A 192 11.65 -13.77 4.71
C VAL A 192 12.41 -14.50 3.59
N PRO A 193 12.01 -15.70 3.13
CA PRO A 193 12.65 -16.35 2.00
C PRO A 193 12.55 -15.54 0.70
N PHE A 194 11.43 -14.83 0.50
CA PHE A 194 11.26 -13.97 -0.67
C PHE A 194 12.26 -12.82 -0.67
N HIS A 195 12.40 -12.09 0.43
CA HIS A 195 13.37 -11.00 0.56
C HIS A 195 14.82 -11.49 0.41
N MET A 196 15.18 -12.60 1.08
CA MET A 196 16.51 -13.21 0.97
C MET A 196 16.87 -13.59 -0.46
N LYS A 197 15.92 -14.17 -1.22
CA LYS A 197 16.16 -14.59 -2.61
C LYS A 197 16.41 -13.40 -3.56
N HIS A 198 15.94 -12.22 -3.20
CA HIS A 198 15.98 -11.03 -4.06
C HIS A 198 16.87 -9.92 -3.50
N ASN A 199 17.84 -10.28 -2.65
CA ASN A 199 18.83 -9.33 -2.12
C ASN A 199 18.22 -8.17 -1.31
N ALA A 200 17.13 -8.47 -0.61
CA ALA A 200 16.48 -7.59 0.36
C ALA A 200 16.73 -8.14 1.79
N GLU A 201 17.95 -8.58 2.08
CA GLU A 201 18.33 -9.11 3.39
C GLU A 201 18.08 -8.11 4.55
N PRO A 202 18.33 -6.79 4.40
CA PRO A 202 17.97 -5.82 5.42
C PRO A 202 16.48 -5.84 5.75
N GLU A 203 15.60 -5.85 4.74
CA GLU A 203 14.15 -5.89 4.91
C GLU A 203 13.67 -7.21 5.51
N ALA A 204 14.34 -8.32 5.21
CA ALA A 204 14.08 -9.61 5.86
C ALA A 204 14.42 -9.57 7.36
N ILE A 205 15.50 -8.90 7.74
CA ILE A 205 15.90 -8.76 9.15
C ILE A 205 14.98 -7.80 9.88
N ASP A 206 14.60 -6.67 9.25
CA ASP A 206 13.72 -5.66 9.84
C ASP A 206 12.38 -6.28 10.27
N ILE A 207 11.72 -7.03 9.38
CA ILE A 207 10.44 -7.67 9.74
C ILE A 207 10.60 -8.69 10.87
N LEU A 208 11.70 -9.44 10.92
CA LEU A 208 11.98 -10.40 11.99
C LEU A 208 12.23 -9.71 13.34
N ILE A 209 12.82 -8.51 13.33
CA ILE A 209 12.97 -7.67 14.52
C ILE A 209 11.60 -7.18 14.99
N GLU A 210 10.77 -6.67 14.07
CA GLU A 210 9.43 -6.16 14.38
C GLU A 210 8.54 -7.24 15.00
N VAL A 211 8.56 -8.47 14.47
CA VAL A 211 7.80 -9.60 15.04
C VAL A 211 8.53 -10.33 16.18
N GLN A 212 9.72 -9.87 16.59
CA GLN A 212 10.52 -10.47 17.66
C GLN A 212 10.82 -11.97 17.43
N LYS A 213 11.04 -12.37 16.17
CA LYS A 213 11.34 -13.76 15.76
C LYS A 213 12.67 -13.88 15.01
N LEU A 214 13.70 -13.19 15.49
CA LEU A 214 15.07 -13.27 14.92
C LEU A 214 15.62 -14.71 14.83
N ASP A 215 15.15 -15.62 15.67
CA ASP A 215 15.49 -17.04 15.64
C ASP A 215 15.12 -17.73 14.32
N ARG A 216 14.10 -17.23 13.61
CA ARG A 216 13.69 -17.75 12.30
C ARG A 216 14.69 -17.47 11.17
N LEU A 217 15.69 -16.62 11.40
CA LEU A 217 16.78 -16.38 10.45
C LEU A 217 17.73 -17.58 10.30
N LEU A 218 17.78 -18.45 11.32
CA LEU A 218 18.70 -19.58 11.41
C LEU A 218 18.05 -20.93 11.05
N ALA A 219 16.74 -20.92 10.77
CA ALA A 219 15.94 -22.08 10.42
C ALA A 219 15.97 -22.34 8.91
#